data_AF-A0A7S2TJD3-F1
#
_entry.id   AF-A0A7S2TJD3-F1
#
_cell.length_a   1.000
_cell.length_b   1.000
_cell.length_c   1.000
_cell.angle_alpha   90.00
_cell.angle_beta   90.00
_cell.angle_gamma   90.00
#
_symmetry.space_group_name_H-M   'P 1'
#
loop_
_entity.id
_entity.type
_entity.pdbx_description
1 polymer ?
#
loop_
_entity_poly.entity_id
_entity_poly.type
_entity_poly.pdbx_seq_one_letter_code
_entity_poly.pdbx_strand_id
1 'polypeptide(L)'
;MTYVLLQPLRAAFSRDVVHPGAELTSALEKYTCLTSGDSVKIPVSGREYTFRVRKVLPSRGNRKLPNAGCIINTDLKVEFMAPVHPDPQDHKETKTQHPGSQKEGGEENGFKKREVETKLTGERLSAMKISDAKEAK
;
A
#
# COMPACT_ATOMS: atom_id res chain seq x y z
N MET A 1 5.33 9.31 -1.68
CA MET A 1 4.28 9.29 -0.63
C MET A 1 4.96 9.62 0.70
N THR A 2 4.36 10.40 1.59
CA THR A 2 5.01 10.86 2.85
C THR A 2 4.32 10.35 4.10
N TYR A 3 3.06 9.94 4.01
CA TYR A 3 2.31 9.44 5.15
C TYR A 3 1.25 8.43 4.74
N VAL A 4 1.05 7.43 5.61
CA VAL A 4 -0.02 6.45 5.51
C VAL A 4 -0.70 6.22 6.85
N LEU A 5 -2.02 6.11 6.82
CA LEU A 5 -2.83 5.66 7.94
C LEU A 5 -3.40 4.28 7.61
N LEU A 6 -2.98 3.27 8.38
CA LEU A 6 -3.43 1.90 8.24
C LEU A 6 -4.39 1.53 9.37
N GLN A 7 -5.40 0.73 9.06
CA GLN A 7 -6.30 0.19 10.06
C GLN A 7 -6.27 -1.34 10.00
N PRO A 8 -5.77 -2.04 11.04
CA PRO A 8 -5.82 -3.49 11.08
C PRO A 8 -7.27 -3.96 11.06
N LEU A 9 -7.55 -5.08 10.40
CA LEU A 9 -8.90 -5.61 10.34
C LEU A 9 -9.31 -6.26 11.68
N ARG A 10 -8.36 -6.91 12.36
CA ARG A 10 -8.53 -7.66 13.61
C ARG A 10 -7.58 -7.17 14.70
N ALA A 11 -7.98 -7.35 15.97
CA ALA A 11 -7.17 -7.01 17.14
C ALA A 11 -5.88 -7.83 17.30
N ALA A 12 -5.75 -8.97 16.60
CA ALA A 12 -4.57 -9.82 16.65
C ALA A 12 -3.26 -9.06 16.37
N PHE A 13 -3.27 -8.14 15.41
CA PHE A 13 -2.09 -7.33 15.08
C PHE A 13 -1.58 -6.53 16.29
N SER A 14 -2.48 -5.87 17.02
CA SER A 14 -2.12 -5.06 18.19
C SER A 14 -1.66 -5.90 19.39
N ARG A 15 -1.98 -7.20 19.42
CA ARG A 15 -1.60 -8.13 20.49
C ARG A 15 -0.32 -8.90 20.19
N ASP A 16 -0.14 -9.31 18.93
CA ASP A 16 0.95 -10.17 18.49
C ASP A 16 2.22 -9.38 18.14
N VAL A 17 2.11 -8.08 17.84
CA VAL A 17 3.21 -7.25 17.35
C VAL A 17 3.64 -6.22 18.39
N VAL A 18 4.86 -6.37 18.90
CA VAL A 18 5.42 -5.52 19.96
C VAL A 18 5.81 -4.13 19.44
N HIS A 19 6.36 -4.06 18.22
CA HIS A 19 6.85 -2.82 17.61
C HIS A 19 6.17 -2.54 16.25
N PRO A 20 4.86 -2.24 16.24
CA PRO A 20 4.05 -2.20 15.02
C PRO A 20 4.53 -1.19 13.98
N GLY A 21 5.06 -0.04 14.41
CA GLY A 21 5.56 1.00 13.50
C GLY A 21 6.79 0.54 12.71
N ALA A 22 7.77 -0.09 13.38
CA ALA A 22 9.00 -0.57 12.75
C ALA A 22 8.73 -1.71 11.78
N GLU A 23 7.94 -2.70 12.20
CA GLU A 23 7.63 -3.85 11.35
C GLU A 23 6.78 -3.48 10.14
N LEU A 24 5.80 -2.56 10.29
CA LEU A 24 5.04 -2.07 9.15
C LEU A 24 5.93 -1.27 8.19
N THR A 25 6.85 -0.45 8.70
CA THR A 25 7.76 0.32 7.85
C THR A 25 8.61 -0.62 7.00
N SER A 26 9.21 -1.65 7.63
CA SER A 26 10.00 -2.66 6.93
C SER A 26 9.16 -3.48 5.94
N ALA A 27 7.94 -3.86 6.31
CA ALA A 27 7.08 -4.63 5.42
C ALA A 27 6.60 -3.80 4.21
N LEU A 28 6.27 -2.52 4.43
CA LEU A 28 5.79 -1.60 3.40
C LEU A 28 6.85 -1.22 2.37
N GLU A 29 8.14 -1.33 2.70
CA GLU A 29 9.25 -1.14 1.76
C GLU A 29 9.13 -2.06 0.52
N LYS A 30 8.49 -3.22 0.67
CA LYS A 30 8.28 -4.20 -0.40
C LYS A 30 7.11 -3.85 -1.32
N TYR A 31 6.33 -2.81 -0.99
CA TYR A 31 5.16 -2.40 -1.76
C TYR A 31 5.48 -1.15 -2.56
N THR A 32 5.05 -1.11 -3.81
CA THR A 32 5.31 0.04 -4.69
C THR A 32 4.22 1.10 -4.59
N CYS A 33 2.97 0.71 -4.37
CA CYS A 33 1.81 1.60 -4.38
C CYS A 33 0.80 1.22 -3.30
N LEU A 34 0.16 2.24 -2.71
CA LEU A 34 -0.99 2.07 -1.85
C LEU A 34 -2.09 3.04 -2.27
N THR A 35 -3.33 2.53 -2.27
CA THR A 35 -4.52 3.31 -2.60
C THR A 35 -5.43 3.36 -1.38
N SER A 36 -5.89 4.55 -1.03
CA SER A 36 -6.85 4.75 0.06
C SER A 36 -8.16 4.04 -0.27
N GLY A 37 -8.69 3.29 0.69
CA GLY A 37 -9.90 2.48 0.55
C GLY A 37 -9.62 1.00 0.36
N ASP A 38 -8.44 0.63 -0.15
CA ASP A 38 -8.07 -0.76 -0.40
C ASP A 38 -7.76 -1.52 0.90
N SER A 39 -7.86 -2.84 0.82
CA SER A 39 -7.41 -3.76 1.86
C SER A 39 -6.18 -4.54 1.37
N VAL A 40 -5.08 -4.41 2.09
CA VAL A 40 -3.79 -5.02 1.76
C VAL A 40 -3.41 -6.03 2.84
N LYS A 41 -2.91 -7.20 2.42
CA LYS A 41 -2.30 -8.18 3.32
C LYS A 41 -0.82 -7.85 3.44
N ILE A 42 -0.34 -7.68 4.66
CA ILE A 42 1.04 -7.34 4.97
C ILE A 42 1.61 -8.41 5.91
N PRO A 43 2.71 -9.08 5.52
CA PRO A 43 3.40 -10.01 6.38
C PRO A 43 4.22 -9.25 7.44
N VAL A 44 3.97 -9.52 8.72
CA VAL A 44 4.63 -8.93 9.89
C VAL A 44 4.99 -10.06 10.87
N SER A 45 6.25 -10.10 11.33
CA SER A 45 6.77 -11.14 12.24
C SER A 45 6.44 -12.59 11.82
N GLY A 46 6.42 -12.87 10.51
CA GLY A 46 6.10 -14.20 9.97
C GLY A 46 4.61 -14.57 9.96
N ARG A 47 3.71 -13.62 10.25
CA ARG A 47 2.25 -13.77 10.14
C ARG A 47 1.67 -12.75 9.16
N GLU A 48 0.60 -13.12 8.47
CA GLU A 48 -0.08 -12.21 7.55
C GLU A 48 -1.24 -11.49 8.25
N TYR A 49 -1.21 -10.16 8.24
CA TYR A 49 -2.30 -9.32 8.76
C TYR A 49 -2.93 -8.53 7.63
N THR A 50 -4.26 -8.37 7.68
CA THR A 50 -4.98 -7.55 6.70
C THR A 50 -5.18 -6.15 7.27
N PHE A 51 -4.81 -5.14 6.49
CA PHE A 51 -4.96 -3.73 6.81
C PHE A 51 -5.82 -3.04 5.77
N ARG A 52 -6.71 -2.16 6.22
CA ARG A 52 -7.41 -1.22 5.37
C ARG A 52 -6.62 0.08 5.30
N VAL A 53 -6.34 0.56 4.10
CA VAL A 53 -5.67 1.83 3.89
C VAL A 53 -6.68 2.96 4.08
N ARG A 54 -6.55 3.71 5.17
CA ARG A 54 -7.51 4.78 5.51
C ARG A 54 -7.17 6.10 4.86
N LYS A 55 -5.88 6.41 4.79
CA LYS A 55 -5.40 7.68 4.26
C LYS A 55 -4.01 7.52 3.68
N VAL A 56 -3.79 8.14 2.53
CA VAL A 56 -2.48 8.30 1.90
C VAL A 56 -2.25 9.78 1.66
N LEU A 57 -1.04 10.26 1.98
CA LEU A 57 -0.63 11.63 1.71
C LEU A 57 0.66 11.69 0.85
N PRO A 58 0.78 12.71 -0.02
CA PRO A 58 -0.21 13.75 -0.30
C PRO A 58 -1.46 13.22 -1.02
N SER A 59 -2.61 13.78 -0.69
CA SER A 59 -3.90 13.47 -1.34
C SER A 59 -3.91 14.09 -2.73
N ARG A 60 -3.49 13.34 -3.75
CA ARG A 60 -3.51 13.80 -5.16
C ARG A 60 -4.70 13.28 -5.96
N GLY A 61 -5.59 12.49 -5.34
CA GLY A 61 -6.84 12.04 -5.95
C GLY A 61 -7.86 13.17 -6.07
N ASN A 62 -8.83 12.98 -6.96
CA ASN A 62 -9.96 13.90 -7.20
C ASN A 62 -11.27 13.25 -6.75
N ARG A 63 -12.40 13.98 -6.75
CA ARG A 63 -13.72 13.43 -6.33
C ARG A 63 -14.13 12.10 -6.98
N LYS A 64 -13.58 11.75 -8.14
CA LYS A 64 -13.88 10.50 -8.86
C LYS A 64 -12.80 9.41 -8.71
N LEU A 65 -11.61 9.72 -8.19
CA LEU A 65 -10.47 8.81 -8.12
C LEU A 65 -9.92 8.75 -6.69
N PRO A 66 -9.74 7.55 -6.11
CA PRO A 66 -9.21 7.41 -4.77
C PRO A 66 -7.77 7.95 -4.67
N ASN A 67 -7.40 8.37 -3.47
CA ASN A 67 -6.04 8.85 -3.20
C ASN A 67 -5.05 7.69 -3.22
N ALA A 68 -4.22 7.64 -4.25
CA ALA A 68 -3.11 6.70 -4.37
C ALA A 68 -1.77 7.41 -4.19
N GLY A 69 -0.78 6.67 -3.71
CA GLY A 69 0.60 7.12 -3.60
C GLY A 69 1.57 5.97 -3.81
N CYS A 70 2.70 6.29 -4.45
CA CYS A 70 3.81 5.35 -4.59
C CYS A 70 4.78 5.51 -3.42
N ILE A 71 5.23 4.38 -2.89
CA ILE A 71 6.31 4.28 -1.90
C ILE A 71 7.61 4.27 -2.71
N ILE A 72 8.38 5.35 -2.56
CA ILE A 72 9.60 5.61 -3.35
C ILE A 72 10.84 5.74 -2.47
N ASN A 73 10.69 5.95 -1.16
CA ASN A 73 11.75 5.94 -0.14
C ASN A 73 11.15 5.88 1.27
N THR A 74 11.99 5.47 2.23
CA THR A 74 11.64 5.01 3.60
C THR A 74 11.27 6.12 4.59
N ASP A 75 11.28 7.39 4.20
CA ASP A 75 10.76 8.51 5.02
C ASP A 75 9.21 8.53 5.10
N LEU A 76 8.57 7.35 5.00
CA LEU A 76 7.14 7.19 5.09
C LEU A 76 6.72 7.16 6.57
N LYS A 77 5.98 8.19 7.00
CA LYS A 77 5.35 8.15 8.32
C LYS A 77 4.16 7.19 8.31
N VAL A 78 4.26 6.10 9.07
CA VAL A 78 3.20 5.10 9.24
C VAL A 78 2.49 5.35 10.57
N GLU A 79 1.18 5.54 10.53
CA GLU A 79 0.31 5.56 11.73
C GLU A 79 -0.75 4.46 11.62
N PHE A 80 -1.19 3.95 12.77
CA PHE A 80 -2.22 2.92 12.84
C PHE A 80 -3.43 3.35 13.67
N MET A 81 -4.61 2.86 13.26
CA MET A 81 -5.88 3.06 13.96
C MET A 81 -6.29 1.81 14.75
N ALA A 82 -7.32 1.96 15.59
CA ALA A 82 -7.99 0.83 16.23
C ALA A 82 -8.56 -0.16 15.19
N PRO A 83 -8.61 -1.47 15.49
CA PRO A 83 -9.11 -2.48 14.56
C PRO A 83 -10.53 -2.21 14.06
N VAL A 84 -10.84 -2.66 12.84
CA VAL A 84 -12.22 -2.57 12.30
C VAL A 84 -13.18 -3.44 13.10
N HIS A 85 -12.76 -4.67 13.40
CA HIS A 85 -13.48 -5.60 14.26
C HIS A 85 -12.66 -5.80 15.53
N PRO A 86 -12.85 -4.93 16.55
CA PRO A 86 -12.31 -5.21 17.88
C PRO A 86 -12.92 -6.54 18.35
N ASP A 87 -12.09 -7.41 18.90
CA ASP A 87 -12.59 -8.63 19.54
C ASP A 87 -13.55 -8.22 20.66
N PRO A 88 -14.63 -8.97 20.95
CA PRO A 88 -15.56 -8.63 22.04
C PRO A 88 -14.91 -8.57 23.44
N GLN A 89 -13.63 -8.89 23.57
CA GLN A 89 -12.84 -8.73 24.79
C GLN A 89 -12.06 -7.40 24.87
N ASP A 90 -12.03 -6.60 23.79
CA ASP A 90 -11.20 -5.39 23.63
C ASP A 90 -11.93 -4.10 24.09
N HIS A 91 -13.04 -4.25 24.83
CA HIS A 91 -13.79 -3.13 25.40
C HIS A 91 -13.13 -2.59 26.68
N LYS A 92 -11.86 -2.19 26.58
CA LYS A 92 -11.25 -1.30 27.57
C LYS A 92 -10.33 -0.34 26.84
N GLU A 93 -10.83 0.88 26.68
CA GLU A 93 -10.11 2.16 26.85
C GLU A 93 -8.58 2.07 26.59
N THR A 94 -8.00 2.77 25.63
CA THR A 94 -7.56 4.16 25.87
C THR A 94 -7.12 4.86 24.58
N LYS A 95 -7.46 6.15 24.57
CA LYS A 95 -7.16 7.24 23.64
C LYS A 95 -5.65 7.55 23.59
N THR A 96 -5.11 7.83 22.38
CA THR A 96 -3.93 8.71 22.11
C THR A 96 -2.53 8.20 22.51
N GLN A 97 -1.62 8.03 21.52
CA GLN A 97 -0.31 8.72 21.39
C GLN A 97 0.73 7.95 20.54
N HIS A 98 1.18 8.60 19.45
CA HIS A 98 2.57 8.58 18.95
C HIS A 98 3.38 9.62 19.77
N PRO A 99 4.74 9.66 19.81
CA PRO A 99 5.68 9.28 18.74
C PRO A 99 7.04 8.63 19.17
N GLY A 100 7.84 8.14 18.19
CA GLY A 100 9.31 8.26 18.26
C GLY A 100 10.19 7.07 17.82
N SER A 101 10.96 7.31 16.75
CA SER A 101 12.39 6.95 16.56
C SER A 101 12.84 5.55 16.06
N GLN A 102 13.18 5.51 14.76
CA GLN A 102 14.46 5.17 14.09
C GLN A 102 15.43 4.09 14.63
N LYS A 103 15.87 3.19 13.72
CA LYS A 103 17.27 2.85 13.27
C LYS A 103 17.31 1.40 12.71
N GLU A 104 17.52 1.18 11.41
CA GLU A 104 18.79 1.04 10.63
C GLU A 104 19.48 -0.33 10.70
N GLY A 105 19.80 -0.88 9.51
CA GLY A 105 20.68 -2.03 9.24
C GLY A 105 19.92 -3.35 9.06
N GLY A 106 19.92 -4.07 7.93
CA GLY A 106 20.82 -4.11 6.78
C GLY A 106 21.29 -5.55 6.62
N GLU A 107 20.67 -6.33 5.74
CA GLU A 107 21.31 -7.54 5.18
C GLU A 107 20.61 -7.99 3.89
N GLU A 108 21.41 -8.02 2.83
CA GLU A 108 21.07 -8.47 1.49
C GLU A 108 20.57 -9.91 1.50
N ASN A 109 19.56 -10.25 0.71
CA ASN A 109 19.50 -11.56 0.07
C ASN A 109 18.60 -11.52 -1.17
N GLY A 110 19.20 -11.86 -2.30
CA GLY A 110 18.63 -11.76 -3.64
C GLY A 110 17.36 -12.61 -3.81
N PHE A 111 16.28 -11.94 -4.22
CA PHE A 111 15.04 -12.60 -4.60
C PHE A 111 14.82 -12.49 -6.11
N LYS A 112 14.71 -13.66 -6.75
CA LYS A 112 14.64 -13.85 -8.20
C LYS A 112 13.42 -13.12 -8.79
N LYS A 113 13.67 -12.24 -9.77
CA LYS A 113 12.64 -11.63 -10.63
C LYS A 113 11.80 -12.74 -11.27
N ARG A 114 10.51 -12.77 -11.00
CA ARG A 114 9.54 -13.42 -11.89
C ARG A 114 8.97 -12.37 -12.81
N GLU A 115 9.32 -12.49 -14.08
CA GLU A 115 8.75 -11.76 -15.19
C GLU A 115 7.25 -12.11 -15.28
N VAL A 116 6.38 -11.11 -15.18
CA VAL A 116 4.94 -11.29 -15.39
C VAL A 116 4.66 -10.83 -16.82
N GLU A 117 4.47 -11.80 -17.69
CA GLU A 117 4.05 -11.65 -19.08
C GLU A 117 2.67 -10.96 -19.11
N THR A 118 2.63 -9.69 -19.53
CA THR A 118 1.37 -9.00 -19.78
C THR A 118 0.81 -9.45 -21.12
N LYS A 119 -0.20 -10.32 -21.10
CA LYS A 119 -1.01 -10.63 -22.28
C LYS A 119 -1.88 -9.42 -22.60
N LEU A 120 -1.49 -8.66 -23.63
CA LEU A 120 -2.37 -7.72 -24.31
C LEU A 120 -3.45 -8.52 -25.04
N THR A 121 -4.64 -8.63 -24.46
CA THR A 121 -5.84 -9.01 -25.20
C THR A 121 -6.33 -7.78 -25.96
N GLY A 122 -6.07 -7.80 -27.27
CA GLY A 122 -6.56 -6.80 -28.21
C GLY A 122 -8.07 -6.88 -28.38
N GLU A 123 -8.75 -5.77 -28.15
CA GLU A 123 -10.06 -5.51 -28.71
C GLU A 123 -10.00 -4.27 -29.60
N ARG A 124 -10.15 -4.53 -30.90
CA ARG A 124 -10.67 -3.68 -31.98
C ARG A 124 -10.85 -2.19 -31.68
N LEU A 125 -9.97 -1.37 -32.25
CA LEU A 125 -10.38 -0.08 -32.80
C LEU A 125 -10.44 -0.19 -34.32
N SER A 126 -11.61 0.16 -34.84
CA SER A 126 -12.03 0.02 -36.22
C SER A 126 -11.20 0.88 -37.16
N ALA A 127 -10.93 0.34 -38.35
CA ALA A 127 -10.19 0.96 -39.43
C ALA A 127 -10.85 2.27 -39.92
N MET A 128 -10.14 3.39 -39.83
CA MET A 128 -10.39 4.56 -40.66
C MET A 128 -9.48 4.46 -41.88
N LYS A 129 -10.10 4.19 -43.03
CA LYS A 129 -9.45 4.14 -44.35
C LYS A 129 -8.94 5.55 -44.69
N ILE A 130 -7.62 5.71 -44.78
CA ILE A 130 -7.03 6.83 -45.51
C ILE A 130 -6.63 6.25 -46.86
N SER A 131 -7.40 6.60 -47.88
CA SER A 131 -7.07 6.30 -49.27
C SER A 131 -5.96 7.24 -49.71
N ASP A 132 -4.80 6.66 -50.00
CA ASP A 132 -3.70 7.29 -50.72
C ASP A 132 -4.12 7.62 -52.15
N ALA A 133 -3.81 8.83 -52.61
CA ALA A 133 -3.40 9.06 -54.00
C ALA A 133 -2.82 10.46 -54.17
N LYS A 134 -1.49 10.49 -54.34
CA LYS A 134 -0.80 10.98 -55.55
C LYS A 134 0.26 12.08 -55.31
N GLU A 135 1.48 11.60 -55.39
CA GLU A 135 2.76 12.29 -55.59
C GLU A 135 2.91 12.89 -57.01
N ALA A 136 3.70 13.97 -57.09
CA ALA A 136 4.39 14.59 -58.24
C ALA A 136 3.52 15.10 -59.42
N LYS A 137 3.69 16.33 -59.92
CA LYS A 137 4.91 17.08 -60.27
C LYS A 137 4.53 18.55 -60.48
#